data_AF-A0A7M1Q158-F1
#
_entry.id   AF-A0A7M1Q158-F1
#
_cell.length_a   1.000
_cell.length_b   1.000
_cell.length_c   1.000
_cell.angle_alpha   90.00
_cell.angle_beta   90.00
_cell.angle_gamma   90.00
#
_symmetry.space_group_name_H-M   'P 1'
#
loop_
_entity.id
_entity.type
_entity.pdbx_description
1 polymer ?
#
loop_
_entity_poly.entity_id
_entity_poly.type
_entity_poly.pdbx_seq_one_letter_code
_entity_poly.pdbx_strand_id
1 'polypeptide(L)'
;MALFGDKKICACCSKELGLVKHKFAEGYLCANCYKDCSNSVKKNILTQTLSDIKQGMKDQIENKKMIDQFNCTKKFGTFIEFDESKKLWLVPDGFLGKKVNPTIYNFSDIVEFELMEDGDSVVKGGLGRAIVGGVLFAGVGAVVGAATGKKKVKKIVNSLKVKITVNDLNNPTIYIKLLAGKTKTTSILYKNAYNIAQDIISTLSVIAKQNEVAVTTVTTDSTDDNNTIFCRKCGNKMPSDSAFCNKCGEKIT
;
A
#
# COMPACT_ATOMS: atom_id res chain seq x y z
N MET A 1 -3.70 56.42 11.42
CA MET A 1 -4.50 55.18 11.29
C MET A 1 -4.33 54.66 9.87
N ALA A 2 -3.70 53.50 9.68
CA ALA A 2 -3.82 52.68 8.48
C ALA A 2 -3.24 51.29 8.80
N LEU A 3 -4.07 50.42 9.36
CA LEU A 3 -3.72 49.06 9.83
C LEU A 3 -4.45 47.97 9.03
N PHE A 4 -4.93 48.29 7.84
CA PHE A 4 -5.65 47.36 6.97
C PHE A 4 -4.84 47.16 5.68
N GLY A 5 -3.89 46.23 5.72
CA GLY A 5 -3.27 45.73 4.49
C GLY A 5 -4.30 45.00 3.63
N ASP A 6 -4.12 45.03 2.31
CA ASP A 6 -5.04 44.44 1.33
C ASP A 6 -5.52 43.06 1.76
N LYS A 7 -6.84 42.91 1.86
CA LYS A 7 -7.48 41.66 2.26
C LYS A 7 -7.15 40.57 1.24
N LYS A 8 -6.26 39.65 1.60
CA LYS A 8 -5.93 38.49 0.76
C LYS A 8 -7.11 37.52 0.73
N ILE A 9 -7.39 36.95 -0.42
CA ILE A 9 -8.50 36.01 -0.64
C ILE A 9 -7.95 34.58 -0.76
N CYS A 10 -8.70 33.60 -0.27
CA CYS A 10 -8.40 32.19 -0.45
C CYS A 10 -8.55 31.80 -1.93
N ALA A 11 -7.50 31.25 -2.54
CA ALA A 11 -7.51 30.84 -3.94
C ALA A 11 -8.49 29.67 -4.23
N CYS A 12 -8.92 28.93 -3.20
CA CYS A 12 -9.80 27.78 -3.36
C CYS A 12 -11.29 28.09 -3.14
N CYS A 13 -11.63 28.84 -2.09
CA CYS A 13 -13.03 29.08 -1.70
C CYS A 13 -13.45 30.56 -1.82
N SER A 14 -12.56 31.42 -2.30
CA SER A 14 -12.79 32.85 -2.51
C SER A 14 -13.21 33.64 -1.25
N LYS A 15 -13.05 33.06 -0.05
CA LYS A 15 -13.30 33.74 1.23
C LYS A 15 -12.11 34.62 1.63
N GLU A 16 -12.38 35.72 2.33
CA GLU A 16 -11.35 36.57 2.92
C GLU A 16 -10.47 35.76 3.88
N LEU A 17 -9.16 35.94 3.80
CA LEU A 17 -8.20 35.25 4.67
C LEU A 17 -8.06 36.01 5.99
N GLY A 18 -8.18 35.27 7.09
CA GLY A 18 -7.85 35.77 8.43
C GLY A 18 -6.34 35.76 8.71
N LEU A 19 -5.99 35.77 10.00
CA LEU A 19 -4.61 35.75 10.47
C LEU A 19 -3.86 34.48 10.04
N VAL A 20 -4.54 33.34 10.06
CA VAL A 20 -3.98 32.04 9.63
C VAL A 20 -4.25 31.84 8.14
N LYS A 21 -3.19 31.84 7.35
CA LYS A 21 -3.20 31.60 5.90
C LYS A 21 -2.01 30.74 5.49
N HIS A 22 -2.24 29.82 4.57
CA HIS A 22 -1.23 28.88 4.11
C HIS A 22 -0.80 29.24 2.69
N LYS A 23 0.46 29.60 2.49
CA LYS A 23 1.00 29.92 1.17
C LYS A 23 1.18 28.65 0.34
N PHE A 24 0.95 28.72 -0.97
CA PHE A 24 1.28 27.69 -1.96
C PHE A 24 1.85 28.35 -3.22
N ALA A 25 2.13 27.59 -4.30
CA ALA A 25 2.82 28.12 -5.48
C ALA A 25 2.07 29.29 -6.15
N GLU A 26 0.74 29.24 -6.17
CA GLU A 26 -0.11 30.19 -6.91
C GLU A 26 -0.97 31.07 -6.00
N GLY A 27 -0.75 31.08 -4.69
CA GLY A 27 -1.51 31.95 -3.79
C GLY A 27 -1.52 31.55 -2.32
N TYR A 28 -2.68 31.74 -1.69
CA TYR A 28 -2.91 31.42 -0.28
C TYR A 28 -4.22 30.64 -0.09
N LEU A 29 -4.22 29.72 0.88
CA LEU A 29 -5.39 28.98 1.35
C LEU A 29 -5.80 29.44 2.75
N CYS A 30 -7.11 29.40 3.03
CA CYS A 30 -7.61 29.51 4.39
C CYS A 30 -7.35 28.22 5.17
N ALA A 31 -7.44 28.29 6.51
CA ALA A 31 -7.21 27.13 7.37
C ALA A 31 -8.10 25.91 7.03
N ASN A 32 -9.36 26.15 6.63
CA ASN A 32 -10.28 25.07 6.26
C ASN A 32 -9.87 24.39 4.95
N CYS A 33 -9.65 25.15 3.88
CA CYS A 33 -9.20 24.56 2.61
C CYS A 33 -7.83 23.89 2.73
N TYR A 34 -6.94 24.41 3.59
CA TYR A 34 -5.69 23.74 3.90
C TYR A 34 -5.92 22.38 4.59
N LYS A 35 -6.82 22.33 5.58
CA LYS A 35 -7.17 21.08 6.27
C LYS A 35 -7.83 20.06 5.33
N ASP A 36 -8.68 20.53 4.43
CA ASP A 36 -9.37 19.69 3.45
C ASP A 36 -8.43 19.11 2.37
N CYS A 37 -7.19 19.62 2.27
CA CYS A 37 -6.19 19.12 1.33
C CYS A 37 -4.94 18.53 2.02
N SER A 38 -4.77 18.70 3.34
CA SER A 38 -3.50 18.46 4.05
C SER A 38 -3.01 17.01 4.07
N ASN A 39 -3.91 16.04 3.86
CA ASN A 39 -3.54 14.61 3.83
C ASN A 39 -3.15 14.11 2.42
N SER A 40 -3.55 14.81 1.35
CA SER A 40 -3.19 14.46 -0.04
C SER A 40 -2.14 15.39 -0.64
N VAL A 41 -2.11 16.65 -0.21
CA VAL A 41 -1.19 17.66 -0.73
C VAL A 41 0.20 17.38 -0.18
N LYS A 42 1.14 17.14 -1.11
CA LYS A 42 2.52 16.70 -0.89
C LYS A 42 3.16 17.41 0.31
N LYS A 43 4.15 16.75 0.94
CA LYS A 43 4.96 17.29 2.06
C LYS A 43 5.50 18.72 1.87
N ASN A 44 5.42 19.28 0.66
CA ASN A 44 5.72 20.67 0.36
C ASN A 44 4.59 21.38 -0.42
N ILE A 45 3.56 21.87 0.29
CA ILE A 45 2.46 22.68 -0.27
C ILE A 45 2.93 23.92 -1.04
N LEU A 46 4.14 24.44 -0.76
CA LEU A 46 4.68 25.62 -1.43
C LEU A 46 4.93 25.41 -2.93
N THR A 47 5.00 24.15 -3.37
CA THR A 47 5.28 23.77 -4.77
C THR A 47 4.05 23.31 -5.55
N GLN A 48 2.88 23.30 -4.90
CA GLN A 48 1.65 22.73 -5.46
C GLN A 48 0.88 23.78 -6.25
N THR A 49 0.29 23.40 -7.38
CA THR A 49 -0.61 24.26 -8.17
C THR A 49 -2.01 24.30 -7.56
N LEU A 50 -2.86 25.24 -7.98
CA LEU A 50 -4.27 25.26 -7.58
C LEU A 50 -5.01 24.00 -8.06
N SER A 51 -4.60 23.44 -9.21
CA SER A 51 -5.13 22.17 -9.72
C SER A 51 -4.81 21.02 -8.76
N ASP A 52 -3.55 20.92 -8.31
CA ASP A 52 -3.12 19.88 -7.37
C ASP A 52 -3.87 19.98 -6.04
N ILE A 53 -4.08 21.20 -5.54
CA ILE A 53 -4.86 21.42 -4.30
C ILE A 53 -6.31 20.96 -4.47
N LYS A 54 -6.95 21.36 -5.57
CA LYS A 54 -8.34 20.96 -5.86
C LYS A 54 -8.45 19.44 -6.03
N GLN A 55 -7.47 18.81 -6.67
CA GLN A 55 -7.42 17.34 -6.78
C GLN A 55 -7.28 16.71 -5.40
N GLY A 56 -6.32 17.17 -4.58
CA GLY A 56 -6.14 16.67 -3.22
C GLY A 56 -7.41 16.79 -2.36
N MET A 57 -8.19 17.85 -2.52
CA MET A 57 -9.50 17.99 -1.83
C MET A 57 -10.52 16.97 -2.31
N LYS A 58 -10.58 16.67 -3.62
CA LYS A 58 -11.45 15.62 -4.15
C LYS A 58 -11.04 14.26 -3.60
N ASP A 59 -9.75 13.96 -3.60
CA ASP A 59 -9.21 12.71 -3.06
C ASP A 59 -9.56 12.55 -1.58
N GLN A 60 -9.53 13.64 -0.79
CA GLN A 60 -9.95 13.61 0.61
C GLN A 60 -11.45 13.32 0.79
N ILE A 61 -12.30 13.89 -0.06
CA ILE A 61 -13.75 13.61 -0.02
C ILE A 61 -14.02 12.15 -0.35
N GLU A 62 -13.34 11.60 -1.35
CA GLU A 62 -13.47 10.20 -1.74
C GLU A 62 -12.92 9.26 -0.66
N ASN A 63 -11.72 9.53 -0.15
CA ASN A 63 -11.13 8.80 0.97
C ASN A 63 -12.06 8.77 2.18
N LYS A 64 -12.69 9.91 2.53
CA LYS A 64 -13.66 9.95 3.64
C LYS A 64 -14.87 9.04 3.40
N LYS A 65 -15.42 9.02 2.19
CA LYS A 65 -16.50 8.07 1.83
C LYS A 65 -16.04 6.63 1.97
N MET A 66 -14.82 6.31 1.55
CA MET A 66 -14.25 4.97 1.72
C MET A 66 -14.10 4.61 3.21
N ILE A 67 -13.70 5.56 4.07
CA ILE A 67 -13.58 5.34 5.53
C ILE A 67 -14.94 5.05 6.14
N ASP A 68 -15.97 5.81 5.79
CA ASP A 68 -17.33 5.61 6.30
C ASP A 68 -17.88 4.22 5.91
N GLN A 69 -17.41 3.68 4.79
CA GLN A 69 -17.79 2.37 4.28
C GLN A 69 -16.82 1.25 4.67
N PHE A 70 -15.70 1.55 5.32
CA PHE A 70 -14.66 0.57 5.63
C PHE A 70 -15.12 -0.39 6.71
N ASN A 71 -15.10 -1.69 6.42
CA ASN A 71 -15.44 -2.73 7.37
C ASN A 71 -14.18 -3.49 7.81
N CYS A 72 -13.69 -3.21 9.01
CA CYS A 72 -12.51 -3.89 9.54
C CYS A 72 -12.81 -5.40 9.75
N THR A 73 -12.31 -6.25 8.86
CA THR A 73 -12.41 -7.73 8.99
C THR A 73 -11.21 -8.31 9.72
N LYS A 74 -10.04 -7.66 9.62
CA LYS A 74 -8.80 -8.10 10.27
C LYS A 74 -7.97 -6.90 10.71
N LYS A 75 -7.31 -6.98 11.86
CA LYS A 75 -6.39 -5.93 12.34
C LYS A 75 -5.26 -6.51 13.16
N PHE A 76 -4.13 -5.79 13.19
CA PHE A 76 -2.99 -6.13 14.02
C PHE A 76 -2.69 -5.00 15.00
N GLY A 77 -3.13 -5.19 16.24
CA GLY A 77 -3.04 -4.17 17.29
C GLY A 77 -3.72 -2.87 16.87
N THR A 78 -3.04 -1.75 17.11
CA THR A 78 -3.43 -0.40 16.69
C THR A 78 -2.69 0.05 15.43
N PHE A 79 -2.04 -0.86 14.71
CA PHE A 79 -1.03 -0.54 13.70
C PHE A 79 -1.55 -0.59 12.27
N ILE A 80 -2.47 -1.50 11.97
CA ILE A 80 -3.04 -1.68 10.63
C ILE A 80 -4.38 -2.41 10.71
N GLU A 81 -5.31 -2.01 9.84
CA GLU A 81 -6.62 -2.63 9.64
C GLU A 81 -6.79 -3.03 8.16
N PHE A 82 -7.50 -4.13 7.93
CA PHE A 82 -7.85 -4.67 6.62
C PHE A 82 -9.36 -4.89 6.53
N ASP A 83 -9.92 -4.62 5.36
CA ASP A 83 -11.24 -5.01 4.89
C ASP A 83 -11.04 -6.01 3.76
N GLU A 84 -11.07 -7.30 4.09
CA GLU A 84 -10.81 -8.38 3.12
C GLU A 84 -11.93 -8.51 2.08
N SER A 85 -13.15 -8.08 2.43
CA SER A 85 -14.33 -8.12 1.55
C SER A 85 -14.20 -7.08 0.44
N LYS A 86 -13.77 -5.86 0.77
CA LYS A 86 -13.58 -4.77 -0.19
C LYS A 86 -12.16 -4.67 -0.74
N LYS A 87 -11.23 -5.51 -0.24
CA LYS A 87 -9.81 -5.50 -0.60
C LYS A 87 -9.16 -4.13 -0.31
N LEU A 88 -9.48 -3.57 0.87
CA LEU A 88 -8.98 -2.28 1.33
C LEU A 88 -8.15 -2.44 2.61
N TRP A 89 -7.21 -1.54 2.83
CA TRP A 89 -6.45 -1.46 4.08
C TRP A 89 -6.15 -0.01 4.47
N LEU A 90 -5.86 0.19 5.75
CA LEU A 90 -5.47 1.49 6.29
C LEU A 90 -4.52 1.34 7.48
N VAL A 91 -3.78 2.41 7.74
CA VAL A 91 -2.99 2.58 8.97
C VAL A 91 -3.67 3.68 9.79
N PRO A 92 -4.13 3.39 11.02
CA PRO A 92 -4.68 4.43 11.89
C PRO A 92 -3.67 5.56 12.14
N ASP A 93 -4.13 6.81 12.04
CA ASP A 93 -3.32 8.02 12.13
C ASP A 93 -3.45 8.74 13.49
N GLY A 94 -4.39 8.30 14.33
CA GLY A 94 -4.65 8.83 15.66
C GLY A 94 -4.02 8.02 16.80
N PHE A 95 -4.04 8.62 17.99
CA PHE A 95 -3.57 7.98 19.20
C PHE A 95 -4.35 6.69 19.52
N LEU A 96 -3.63 5.64 19.95
CA LEU A 96 -4.19 4.32 20.29
C LEU A 96 -5.10 3.71 19.21
N GLY A 97 -4.74 3.88 17.94
CA GLY A 97 -5.49 3.27 16.83
C GLY A 97 -6.77 4.02 16.46
N LYS A 98 -6.98 5.23 16.99
CA LYS A 98 -8.07 6.09 16.55
C LYS A 98 -7.89 6.45 15.07
N LYS A 99 -8.98 6.37 14.30
CA LYS A 99 -9.05 6.83 12.91
C LYS A 99 -9.48 8.29 12.93
N VAL A 100 -8.53 9.22 12.75
CA VAL A 100 -8.84 10.65 12.64
C VAL A 100 -9.19 10.95 11.19
N ASN A 101 -8.24 10.75 10.27
CA ASN A 101 -8.44 10.82 8.82
C ASN A 101 -7.41 9.91 8.11
N PRO A 102 -7.36 8.59 8.41
CA PRO A 102 -6.39 7.71 7.78
C PRO A 102 -6.62 7.63 6.28
N THR A 103 -5.56 7.47 5.51
CA THR A 103 -5.67 7.16 4.08
C THR A 103 -6.04 5.69 3.90
N ILE A 104 -7.01 5.41 3.04
CA ILE A 104 -7.38 4.07 2.59
C ILE A 104 -6.66 3.75 1.31
N TYR A 105 -6.20 2.52 1.22
CA TYR A 105 -5.46 1.99 0.09
C TYR A 105 -6.11 0.70 -0.40
N ASN A 106 -6.02 0.43 -1.71
CA ASN A 106 -6.44 -0.87 -2.23
C ASN A 106 -5.34 -1.91 -1.99
N PHE A 107 -5.75 -3.17 -1.92
CA PHE A 107 -4.80 -4.30 -1.91
C PHE A 107 -3.95 -4.31 -3.18
N SER A 108 -4.56 -4.00 -4.33
CA SER A 108 -3.89 -3.93 -5.63
C SER A 108 -2.75 -2.91 -5.68
N ASP A 109 -2.79 -1.91 -4.81
CA ASP A 109 -1.78 -0.85 -4.79
C ASP A 109 -0.49 -1.32 -4.09
N ILE A 110 -0.48 -2.46 -3.40
CA ILE A 110 0.72 -2.96 -2.69
C ILE A 110 1.72 -3.52 -3.70
N VAL A 111 2.92 -2.91 -3.73
CA VAL A 111 4.03 -3.30 -4.61
C VAL A 111 5.09 -4.09 -3.86
N GLU A 112 5.57 -3.55 -2.73
CA GLU A 112 6.66 -4.13 -1.95
C GLU A 112 6.41 -3.92 -0.46
N PHE A 113 6.94 -4.80 0.38
CA PHE A 113 6.96 -4.60 1.82
C PHE A 113 8.30 -5.05 2.42
N GLU A 114 8.72 -4.37 3.48
CA GLU A 114 9.96 -4.64 4.18
C GLU A 114 9.76 -4.60 5.69
N LEU A 115 10.31 -5.58 6.42
CA LEU A 115 10.52 -5.46 7.86
C LEU A 115 11.87 -4.78 8.09
N MET A 116 11.88 -3.66 8.81
CA MET A 116 13.09 -2.89 9.08
C MET A 116 13.39 -2.83 10.58
N GLU A 117 14.65 -3.11 10.93
CA GLU A 117 15.21 -3.00 12.27
C GLU A 117 16.38 -2.01 12.26
N ASP A 118 16.28 -0.91 13.00
CA ASP A 118 17.27 0.19 13.00
C ASP A 118 17.65 0.74 11.61
N GLY A 119 16.73 0.67 10.65
CA GLY A 119 16.96 1.09 9.26
C GLY A 119 17.53 0.01 8.35
N ASP A 120 18.02 -1.11 8.90
CA ASP A 120 18.38 -2.29 8.11
C ASP A 120 17.10 -3.06 7.74
N SER A 121 16.97 -3.41 6.47
CA SER A 121 15.90 -4.31 6.02
C SER A 121 16.28 -5.75 6.35
N VAL A 122 15.48 -6.39 7.20
CA VAL A 122 15.70 -7.78 7.65
C VAL A 122 14.86 -8.78 6.86
N VAL A 123 13.75 -8.31 6.29
CA VAL A 123 12.87 -9.06 5.39
C VAL A 123 12.38 -8.15 4.29
N LYS A 124 12.33 -8.67 3.07
CA LYS A 124 11.67 -8.06 1.92
C LYS A 124 10.74 -9.06 1.26
N GLY A 125 9.64 -8.58 0.73
CA GLY A 125 8.74 -9.33 -0.15
C GLY A 125 7.90 -8.36 -0.96
N GLY A 126 7.09 -8.87 -1.89
CA GLY A 126 6.25 -8.01 -2.72
C GLY A 126 5.71 -8.74 -3.93
N LEU A 127 5.01 -7.98 -4.77
CA LEU A 127 4.48 -8.45 -6.04
C LEU A 127 5.63 -8.93 -6.93
N GLY A 128 5.53 -10.16 -7.45
CA GLY A 128 6.50 -10.79 -8.34
C GLY A 128 7.81 -11.22 -7.66
N ARG A 129 7.86 -11.24 -6.32
CA ARG A 129 9.10 -11.53 -5.57
C ARG A 129 8.86 -12.50 -4.42
N ALA A 130 9.72 -13.50 -4.32
CA ALA A 130 9.78 -14.34 -3.13
C ALA A 130 10.11 -13.50 -1.87
N ILE A 131 9.63 -13.94 -0.71
CA ILE A 131 10.05 -13.36 0.57
C ILE A 131 11.53 -13.72 0.77
N VAL A 132 12.39 -12.72 0.92
CA VAL A 132 13.82 -12.86 1.16
C VAL A 132 14.17 -12.15 2.46
N GLY A 133 14.67 -12.89 3.44
CA GLY A 133 14.95 -12.36 4.77
C GLY A 133 14.95 -13.43 5.84
N GLY A 134 15.70 -13.21 6.91
CA GLY A 134 16.05 -14.25 7.85
C GLY A 134 14.88 -14.97 8.51
N VAL A 135 14.86 -16.30 8.38
CA VAL A 135 14.01 -17.30 9.08
C VAL A 135 12.76 -16.71 9.74
N LEU A 136 11.83 -16.14 8.98
CA LEU A 136 10.64 -15.51 9.53
C LEU A 136 9.69 -16.48 10.25
N PHE A 137 9.80 -17.78 9.97
CA PHE A 137 8.81 -18.79 10.37
C PHE A 137 9.21 -19.64 11.58
N ALA A 138 10.37 -19.40 12.21
CA ALA A 138 10.82 -20.18 13.37
C ALA A 138 10.79 -19.37 14.68
N GLY A 139 9.64 -18.76 15.00
CA GLY A 139 9.39 -18.12 16.31
C GLY A 139 10.31 -16.95 16.65
N VAL A 140 9.88 -16.09 17.58
CA VAL A 140 10.72 -14.99 18.08
C VAL A 140 11.77 -15.55 19.04
N GLY A 141 12.83 -16.14 18.47
CA GLY A 141 13.93 -16.77 19.20
C GLY A 141 14.94 -17.50 18.32
N ALA A 142 14.52 -18.17 17.24
CA ALA A 142 15.44 -18.86 16.34
C ALA A 142 16.02 -17.94 15.23
N VAL A 143 15.27 -16.88 14.88
CA VAL A 143 15.62 -15.96 13.78
C VAL A 143 16.85 -15.11 14.08
N VAL A 144 17.01 -14.76 15.35
CA VAL A 144 18.07 -13.85 15.79
C VAL A 144 19.46 -14.50 15.61
N GLY A 145 19.57 -15.83 15.47
CA GLY A 145 20.86 -16.54 15.33
C GLY A 145 21.21 -17.05 13.92
N ALA A 146 20.24 -17.45 13.09
CA ALA A 146 20.54 -18.29 11.92
C ALA A 146 20.78 -17.54 10.60
N ALA A 147 20.19 -16.36 10.42
CA ALA A 147 20.07 -15.78 9.07
C ALA A 147 21.04 -14.64 8.74
N THR A 148 21.78 -14.12 9.71
CA THR A 148 22.73 -13.03 9.47
C THR A 148 24.14 -13.54 9.69
N GLY A 149 24.77 -14.03 8.62
CA GLY A 149 26.19 -14.34 8.63
C GLY A 149 26.97 -13.17 9.26
N LYS A 150 27.72 -13.47 10.33
CA LYS A 150 28.65 -12.57 11.04
C LYS A 150 28.09 -11.29 11.69
N LYS A 151 26.81 -10.94 11.61
CA LYS A 151 26.27 -9.79 12.39
C LYS A 151 26.00 -10.23 13.83
N LYS A 152 26.63 -9.56 14.80
CA LYS A 152 26.38 -9.79 16.24
C LYS A 152 24.89 -9.62 16.52
N VAL A 153 24.30 -10.58 17.22
CA VAL A 153 22.95 -10.46 17.79
C VAL A 153 22.83 -9.14 18.55
N LYS A 154 22.00 -8.22 18.05
CA LYS A 154 21.77 -6.96 18.74
C LYS A 154 21.05 -7.24 20.06
N LYS A 155 21.61 -6.75 21.16
CA LYS A 155 20.96 -6.79 22.48
C LYS A 155 19.89 -5.72 22.64
N ILE A 156 20.02 -4.63 21.89
CA ILE A 156 19.14 -3.46 21.93
C ILE A 156 18.83 -3.05 20.49
N VAL A 157 17.56 -2.79 20.24
CA VAL A 157 17.01 -2.23 19.00
C VAL A 157 16.40 -0.87 19.32
N ASN A 158 16.61 0.12 18.45
CA ASN A 158 16.08 1.48 18.60
C ASN A 158 14.80 1.68 17.80
N SER A 159 14.56 0.90 16.74
CA SER A 159 13.33 0.97 15.96
C SER A 159 12.99 -0.35 15.28
N LEU A 160 11.69 -0.66 15.24
CA LEU A 160 11.12 -1.74 14.45
C LEU A 160 9.92 -1.19 13.67
N LYS A 161 9.93 -1.34 12.35
CA LYS A 161 8.87 -0.82 11.48
C LYS A 161 8.64 -1.72 10.27
N VAL A 162 7.40 -1.77 9.81
CA VAL A 162 7.08 -2.31 8.48
C VAL A 162 7.00 -1.14 7.50
N LYS A 163 7.73 -1.24 6.40
CA LYS A 163 7.64 -0.31 5.27
C LYS A 163 6.80 -0.99 4.20
N ILE A 164 5.82 -0.28 3.65
CA ILE A 164 5.02 -0.74 2.52
C ILE A 164 5.22 0.27 1.40
N THR A 165 5.59 -0.24 0.22
CA THR A 165 5.65 0.53 -1.02
C THR A 165 4.35 0.32 -1.78
N VAL A 166 3.69 1.42 -2.16
CA VAL A 166 2.44 1.39 -2.92
C VAL A 166 2.59 2.02 -4.30
N ASN A 167 1.70 1.66 -5.22
CA ASN A 167 1.59 2.23 -6.56
C ASN A 167 0.96 3.64 -6.55
N ASP A 168 1.60 4.57 -5.83
CA ASP A 168 1.26 5.99 -5.81
C ASP A 168 2.56 6.79 -6.01
N LEU A 169 2.68 7.50 -7.13
CA LEU A 169 3.86 8.31 -7.44
C LEU A 169 4.05 9.50 -6.49
N ASN A 170 3.00 9.94 -5.80
CA ASN A 170 3.05 11.06 -4.88
C ASN A 170 3.43 10.63 -3.46
N ASN A 171 2.84 9.53 -2.97
CA ASN A 171 3.09 8.99 -1.64
C ASN A 171 3.41 7.48 -1.66
N PRO A 172 4.53 7.08 -2.31
CA PRO A 172 4.80 5.66 -2.58
C PRO A 172 5.17 4.86 -1.34
N THR A 173 5.34 5.46 -0.16
CA THR A 173 5.91 4.78 1.00
C THR A 173 5.14 5.06 2.28
N ILE A 174 4.69 3.98 2.91
CA ILE A 174 3.93 3.97 4.15
C ILE A 174 4.77 3.26 5.22
N TYR A 175 4.89 3.86 6.40
CA TYR A 175 5.63 3.28 7.52
C TYR A 175 4.69 2.97 8.68
N ILE A 176 4.66 1.71 9.09
CA ILE A 176 3.98 1.23 10.29
C ILE A 176 5.03 1.10 11.39
N LYS A 177 5.03 2.04 12.35
CA LYS A 177 6.00 2.07 13.46
C LYS A 177 5.50 1.18 14.60
N LEU A 178 6.18 0.04 14.80
CA LEU A 178 5.83 -0.94 15.82
C LEU A 178 6.58 -0.69 17.13
N LEU A 179 7.84 -0.26 17.03
CA LEU A 179 8.67 0.18 18.16
C LEU A 179 9.45 1.44 17.80
N ALA A 180 9.56 2.33 18.78
CA ALA A 180 10.43 3.48 18.74
C ALA A 180 11.13 3.64 20.10
N GLY A 181 12.46 3.80 20.08
CA GLY A 181 13.28 3.93 21.26
C GLY A 181 14.02 2.64 21.65
N LYS A 182 15.02 2.81 22.53
CA LYS A 182 15.93 1.74 22.99
C LYS A 182 15.14 0.63 23.68
N THR A 183 15.09 -0.54 23.07
CA THR A 183 14.34 -1.71 23.55
C THR A 183 15.23 -2.94 23.55
N LYS A 184 15.28 -3.67 24.66
CA LYS A 184 16.05 -4.93 24.73
C LYS A 184 15.36 -6.00 23.90
N THR A 185 16.12 -6.74 23.09
CA THR A 185 15.58 -7.83 22.26
C THR A 185 15.02 -9.01 23.06
N THR A 186 15.39 -9.11 24.34
CA THR A 186 14.83 -10.10 25.27
C THR A 186 13.50 -9.67 25.90
N SER A 187 13.11 -8.40 25.78
CA SER A 187 11.91 -7.86 26.41
C SER A 187 10.62 -8.38 25.75
N ILE A 188 9.56 -8.53 26.55
CA ILE A 188 8.22 -8.91 26.06
C ILE A 188 7.73 -7.90 25.03
N LEU A 189 7.98 -6.60 25.24
CA LEU A 189 7.63 -5.54 24.31
C LEU A 189 8.24 -5.77 22.92
N TYR A 190 9.54 -6.07 22.86
CA TYR A 190 10.21 -6.39 21.60
C TYR A 190 9.59 -7.62 20.95
N LYS A 191 9.42 -8.70 21.72
CA LYS A 191 8.90 -9.97 21.18
C LYS A 191 7.49 -9.82 20.61
N ASN A 192 6.62 -9.13 21.32
CA ASN A 192 5.25 -8.87 20.87
C ASN A 192 5.22 -8.01 19.60
N ALA A 193 6.02 -6.93 19.56
CA ALA A 193 6.09 -6.09 18.36
C ALA A 193 6.65 -6.86 17.15
N TYR A 194 7.61 -7.75 17.37
CA TYR A 194 8.14 -8.60 16.30
C TYR A 194 7.10 -9.63 15.81
N ASN A 195 6.36 -10.28 16.71
CA ASN A 195 5.25 -11.17 16.34
C ASN A 195 4.21 -10.42 15.48
N ILE A 196 3.80 -9.23 15.91
CA ILE A 196 2.87 -8.37 15.15
C ILE A 196 3.47 -8.05 13.77
N ALA A 197 4.76 -7.75 13.69
CA ALA A 197 5.44 -7.50 12.42
C ALA A 197 5.37 -8.72 11.49
N GLN A 198 5.61 -9.93 12.02
CA GLN A 198 5.51 -11.18 11.27
C GLN A 198 4.11 -11.41 10.73
N ASP A 199 3.08 -11.17 11.55
CA ASP A 199 1.68 -11.34 11.13
C ASP A 199 1.29 -10.35 10.02
N ILE A 200 1.77 -9.11 10.12
CA ILE A 200 1.60 -8.08 9.09
C ILE A 200 2.29 -8.53 7.80
N ILE A 201 3.57 -8.88 7.85
CA ILE A 201 4.35 -9.31 6.67
C ILE A 201 3.71 -10.55 6.02
N SER A 202 3.25 -11.52 6.81
CA SER A 202 2.57 -12.72 6.31
C SER A 202 1.28 -12.37 5.59
N THR A 203 0.48 -11.46 6.16
CA THR A 203 -0.77 -11.00 5.54
C THR A 203 -0.50 -10.25 4.24
N LEU A 204 0.48 -9.34 4.21
CA LEU A 204 0.89 -8.62 3.00
C LEU A 204 1.41 -9.57 1.92
N SER A 205 2.11 -10.64 2.31
CA SER A 205 2.58 -11.66 1.37
C SER A 205 1.45 -12.41 0.68
N VAL A 206 0.40 -12.75 1.45
CA VAL A 206 -0.82 -13.35 0.89
C VAL A 206 -1.52 -12.39 -0.06
N ILE A 207 -1.63 -11.11 0.31
CA ILE A 207 -2.23 -10.08 -0.55
C ILE A 207 -1.44 -9.91 -1.85
N ALA A 208 -0.11 -9.78 -1.78
CA ALA A 208 0.74 -9.67 -2.96
C ALA A 208 0.58 -10.87 -3.90
N LYS A 209 0.52 -12.10 -3.36
CA LYS A 209 0.27 -13.30 -4.15
C LYS A 209 -1.12 -13.31 -4.81
N GLN A 210 -2.15 -12.81 -4.13
CA GLN A 210 -3.49 -12.67 -4.71
C GLN A 210 -3.49 -11.69 -5.89
N ASN A 211 -2.72 -10.60 -5.78
CA ASN A 211 -2.60 -9.62 -6.84
C ASN A 211 -1.90 -10.18 -8.10
N GLU A 212 -0.91 -11.08 -7.96
CA GLU A 212 -0.26 -11.74 -9.11
C GLU A 212 -1.25 -12.59 -9.93
N VAL A 213 -2.12 -13.33 -9.24
CA VAL A 213 -3.10 -14.22 -9.89
C VAL A 213 -4.14 -13.41 -10.67
N ALA A 214 -4.60 -12.29 -10.11
CA ALA A 214 -5.57 -11.42 -10.76
C ALA A 214 -5.06 -10.81 -12.08
N VAL A 215 -3.75 -10.53 -12.21
CA VAL A 215 -3.14 -10.02 -13.44
C VAL A 215 -3.05 -11.11 -14.52
N THR A 216 -2.80 -12.35 -14.10
CA THR A 216 -2.65 -13.49 -15.02
C THR A 216 -3.98 -13.90 -15.65
N THR A 217 -5.11 -13.72 -14.94
CA THR A 217 -6.44 -14.03 -15.46
C THR A 217 -6.98 -13.05 -16.51
N VAL A 218 -6.29 -11.93 -16.77
CA VAL A 218 -6.72 -10.92 -17.76
C VAL A 218 -5.90 -10.98 -19.06
N THR A 219 -4.82 -11.77 -19.11
CA THR A 219 -3.90 -11.83 -20.27
C THR A 219 -3.86 -13.17 -21.00
N THR A 220 -4.86 -14.03 -20.82
CA THR A 220 -5.07 -15.22 -21.67
C THR A 220 -6.36 -15.11 -22.48
N ASP A 221 -6.45 -14.09 -23.33
CA ASP A 221 -7.35 -14.07 -24.49
C ASP A 221 -6.74 -13.19 -25.60
N SER A 222 -5.62 -13.65 -26.12
CA SER A 222 -5.08 -13.30 -27.44
C SER A 222 -3.89 -14.21 -27.72
N THR A 223 -4.20 -15.49 -27.99
CA THR A 223 -3.30 -16.30 -28.81
C THR A 223 -3.74 -16.09 -30.26
N ASP A 224 -2.78 -15.75 -31.11
CA ASP A 224 -2.91 -15.54 -32.55
C ASP A 224 -3.93 -16.47 -33.25
N ASP A 225 -5.07 -15.91 -33.65
CA ASP A 225 -6.08 -16.54 -34.50
C ASP A 225 -5.63 -16.60 -35.97
N ASN A 226 -4.47 -17.19 -36.26
CA ASN A 226 -4.05 -17.43 -37.64
C ASN A 226 -3.62 -18.87 -37.95
N ASN A 227 -3.79 -19.83 -37.02
CA ASN A 227 -3.35 -21.20 -37.28
C ASN A 227 -4.21 -22.32 -36.69
N THR A 228 -5.54 -22.17 -36.72
CA THR A 228 -6.48 -23.18 -36.20
C THR A 228 -7.55 -23.56 -37.20
N ILE A 229 -7.84 -24.86 -37.30
CA ILE A 229 -8.89 -25.45 -38.13
C ILE A 229 -9.96 -26.12 -37.27
N PHE A 230 -11.13 -26.38 -37.85
CA PHE A 230 -12.25 -27.03 -37.16
C PHE A 230 -12.56 -28.39 -37.77
N CYS A 231 -12.83 -29.37 -36.91
CA CYS A 231 -13.27 -30.70 -37.34
C CYS A 231 -14.66 -30.63 -37.99
N ARG A 232 -14.79 -31.11 -39.22
CA ARG A 232 -16.08 -31.13 -39.95
C ARG A 232 -17.13 -32.06 -39.33
N LYS A 233 -16.72 -33.03 -38.52
CA LYS A 233 -17.62 -34.02 -37.91
C LYS A 233 -18.14 -33.64 -36.54
N CYS A 234 -17.29 -33.09 -35.67
CA CYS A 234 -17.65 -32.81 -34.27
C CYS A 234 -17.44 -31.34 -33.85
N GLY A 235 -16.97 -30.48 -34.76
CA GLY A 235 -16.77 -29.06 -34.50
C GLY A 235 -15.58 -28.72 -33.60
N ASN A 236 -14.73 -29.69 -33.24
CA ASN A 236 -13.59 -29.42 -32.35
C ASN A 236 -12.53 -28.51 -33.03
N LYS A 237 -12.05 -27.49 -32.31
CA LYS A 237 -10.95 -26.60 -32.75
C LYS A 237 -9.60 -27.31 -32.54
N MET A 238 -8.71 -27.24 -33.53
CA MET A 238 -7.38 -27.87 -33.48
C MET A 238 -6.33 -27.08 -34.28
N PRO A 239 -5.02 -27.33 -34.04
CA PRO A 239 -3.94 -26.75 -34.84
C PRO A 239 -4.06 -27.11 -36.32
N SER A 240 -3.66 -26.21 -37.22
CA SER A 240 -3.82 -26.40 -38.68
C SER A 240 -3.00 -27.56 -39.30
N ASP A 241 -1.97 -28.03 -38.61
CA ASP A 241 -1.11 -29.16 -38.99
C ASP A 241 -1.65 -30.53 -38.53
N SER A 242 -2.84 -30.55 -37.91
CA SER A 242 -3.46 -31.78 -37.41
C SER A 242 -3.94 -32.68 -38.54
N ALA A 243 -3.36 -33.88 -38.66
CA ALA A 243 -3.80 -34.89 -39.62
C ALA A 243 -5.15 -35.54 -39.24
N PHE A 244 -5.46 -35.62 -37.94
CA PHE A 244 -6.68 -36.23 -37.40
C PHE A 244 -7.25 -35.38 -36.25
N CYS A 245 -8.57 -35.47 -36.06
CA CYS A 245 -9.28 -34.87 -34.95
C CYS A 245 -8.94 -35.60 -33.65
N ASN A 246 -8.27 -34.90 -32.73
CA ASN A 246 -7.95 -35.39 -31.38
C ASN A 246 -9.18 -35.71 -30.50
N LYS A 247 -10.41 -35.37 -30.93
CA LYS A 247 -11.64 -35.66 -30.19
C LYS A 247 -12.43 -36.84 -30.75
N CYS A 248 -12.54 -36.97 -32.07
CA CYS A 248 -13.39 -37.99 -32.70
C CYS A 248 -12.67 -38.91 -33.70
N GLY A 249 -11.35 -38.73 -33.88
CA GLY A 249 -10.52 -39.55 -34.76
C GLY A 249 -10.71 -39.30 -36.26
N GLU A 250 -11.55 -38.35 -36.65
CA GLU A 250 -11.80 -38.02 -38.06
C GLU A 250 -10.55 -37.45 -38.75
N LYS A 251 -10.21 -37.93 -39.94
CA LYS A 251 -9.09 -37.41 -40.72
C LYS A 251 -9.42 -36.02 -41.29
N ILE A 252 -8.47 -35.11 -41.25
CA ILE A 252 -8.68 -33.69 -41.64
C ILE A 252 -8.18 -33.36 -43.06
N THR A 253 -7.30 -34.21 -43.62
CA THR A 253 -6.83 -34.15 -45.02
C THR A 253 -7.68 -35.00 -45.94
#